data_AF-A0A819S9W5-F1
#
_entry.id   AF-A0A819S9W5-F1
#
_cell.length_a   1.000
_cell.length_b   1.000
_cell.length_c   1.000
_cell.angle_alpha   90.00
_cell.angle_beta   90.00
_cell.angle_gamma   90.00
#
_symmetry.space_group_name_H-M   'P 1'
#
loop_
_entity.id
_entity.type
_entity.pdbx_description
1 polymer ?
#
loop_
_entity_poly.entity_id
_entity_poly.type
_entity_poly.pdbx_seq_one_letter_code
_entity_poly.pdbx_strand_id
1 'polypeptide(L)' 'VSIYSDTNLMTTTNLSLVFGPILAWSDDAQMNTLVNITLINTFTEILIARYTELFLK' A
#
# COMPACT_ATOMS: atom_id res chain seq x y z
N VAL A 1 0.55 -1.75 -13.27
CA VAL A 1 1.83 -2.22 -12.66
C VAL A 1 1.66 -3.62 -12.09
N SER A 2 0.79 -3.80 -11.09
CA SER A 2 0.52 -5.11 -10.47
C SER A 2 0.05 -6.20 -11.45
N ILE A 3 -0.72 -5.85 -12.49
CA ILE A 3 -1.17 -6.79 -13.53
C ILE A 3 -0.03 -7.44 -14.34
N TYR A 4 1.19 -6.89 -14.27
CA TYR A 4 2.38 -7.41 -14.94
C TYR A 4 3.40 -7.99 -13.93
N SER A 5 2.93 -8.42 -12.75
CA SER A 5 3.78 -8.89 -11.65
C SER A 5 4.63 -10.11 -12.03
N ASP A 6 4.20 -10.93 -12.98
CA ASP A 6 4.97 -12.09 -13.44
C ASP A 6 6.28 -11.69 -14.14
N THR A 7 6.35 -10.46 -14.66
CA THR A 7 7.54 -9.92 -15.31
C THR A 7 8.32 -8.96 -14.42
N ASN A 8 7.61 -8.07 -13.70
CA ASN A 8 8.26 -7.02 -12.91
C ASN A 8 8.41 -7.36 -11.42
N LEU A 9 7.87 -8.50 -10.97
CA LEU A 9 7.86 -8.98 -9.59
C LEU A 9 7.19 -8.04 -8.57
N MET A 10 6.47 -7.01 -9.04
CA MET A 10 5.76 -6.06 -8.20
C MET A 10 4.29 -6.45 -8.07
N THR A 11 4.04 -7.46 -7.23
CA THR A 11 2.67 -7.80 -6.78
C THR A 11 2.02 -6.62 -6.06
N THR A 12 0.70 -6.65 -5.88
CA THR A 12 -0.03 -5.65 -5.08
C THR A 12 0.59 -5.48 -3.68
N THR A 13 0.98 -6.58 -3.04
CA THR A 13 1.68 -6.58 -1.75
C THR A 13 3.05 -5.89 -1.83
N ASN A 14 3.86 -6.20 -2.85
CA ASN A 14 5.18 -5.57 -2.99
C ASN A 14 5.06 -4.05 -3.26
N LEU A 15 4.04 -3.64 -4.00
CA LEU A 15 3.73 -2.23 -4.21
C LEU A 15 3.27 -1.57 -2.90
N SER A 16 2.41 -2.22 -2.11
CA SER A 16 1.91 -1.62 -0.88
C SER A 16 3.00 -1.35 0.16
N LEU A 17 4.02 -2.20 0.22
CA LEU A 17 5.17 -2.04 1.11
C LEU A 17 6.02 -0.79 0.78
N VAL A 18 6.17 -0.47 -0.50
CA VAL A 18 7.00 0.68 -0.94
C VAL A 18 6.19 1.97 -1.04
N PHE A 19 4.88 1.89 -1.35
CA PHE A 19 4.03 3.06 -1.49
C PHE A 19 3.34 3.47 -0.19
N GLY A 20 3.04 2.53 0.71
CA GLY A 20 2.32 2.83 1.96
C GLY A 20 2.95 3.96 2.77
N PRO A 21 4.25 3.91 3.10
CA PRO A 21 4.92 4.96 3.86
C PRO A 21 4.99 6.31 3.12
N ILE A 22 4.98 6.29 1.78
CA ILE A 22 5.01 7.50 0.96
C ILE A 22 3.63 8.18 0.95
N LEU A 23 2.56 7.39 0.97
CA LEU A 23 1.18 7.87 0.91
C LEU A 23 0.65 8.31 2.27
N ALA A 24 1.09 7.66 3.35
CA ALA A 24 0.68 7.99 4.70
C ALA A 24 1.87 7.86 5.66
N TRP A 25 2.24 8.97 6.29
CA TRP A 25 3.24 9.06 7.33
C TRP A 25 2.78 10.07 8.38
N SER A 26 3.16 9.85 9.64
CA SER A 26 2.85 10.77 10.73
C SER A 26 4.11 11.50 11.17
N ASP A 27 4.02 12.79 11.47
CA ASP A 27 5.14 13.52 12.09
C ASP A 27 5.28 13.15 13.58
N ASP A 28 4.26 12.55 14.18
CA ASP A 28 4.34 11.97 15.52
C ASP A 28 5.14 10.66 15.51
N ALA A 29 6.29 10.67 16.18
CA ALA A 29 7.17 9.51 16.32
C ALA A 29 6.47 8.29 16.96
N GLN A 30 5.48 8.49 17.83
CA GLN A 30 4.70 7.38 18.40
C GLN A 30 3.74 6.76 17.41
N MET A 31 3.35 7.49 16.36
CA MET A 31 2.54 6.97 15.28
C MET A 31 3.39 6.27 14.19
N ASN A 32 4.70 6.46 14.18
CA ASN A 32 5.64 5.80 13.27
C ASN A 32 6.14 4.46 13.84
N THR A 33 5.21 3.64 14.34
CA THR A 33 5.52 2.31 14.89
C THR A 33 5.38 1.24 13.81
N LEU A 34 6.04 0.10 14.04
CA LEU A 34 5.93 -1.08 13.17
C LEU A 34 4.48 -1.60 13.04
N VAL A 35 3.66 -1.38 14.08
CA VAL A 35 2.23 -1.73 14.03
C VAL A 35 1.51 -0.84 13.02
N ASN A 36 1.74 0.47 13.08
CA ASN A 36 1.08 1.41 12.18
C ASN A 36 1.57 1.28 10.74
N ILE A 37 2.86 1.00 10.50
CA ILE A 37 3.35 0.78 9.13
C ILE A 37 2.70 -0.47 8.50
N THR A 38 2.42 -1.50 9.29
CA THR A 38 1.68 -2.68 8.83
C THR A 38 0.25 -2.33 8.43
N LEU A 39 -0.43 -1.49 9.22
CA LEU A 39 -1.78 -1.02 8.90
C LEU A 39 -1.80 -0.14 7.64
N ILE A 40 -0.83 0.77 7.50
CA ILE A 40 -0.66 1.64 6.34
C ILE A 40 -0.44 0.80 5.07
N ASN A 41 0.45 -0.19 5.12
CA ASN A 41 0.73 -1.06 3.98
C ASN A 41 -0.50 -1.92 3.64
N THR A 42 -1.17 -2.49 4.64
CA THR A 42 -2.42 -3.25 4.42
C THR A 42 -3.50 -2.39 3.77
N PHE A 43 -3.68 -1.16 4.25
CA PHE A 43 -4.64 -0.23 3.67
C PHE A 43 -4.27 0.12 2.22
N THR A 44 -3.00 0.38 1.95
CA THR A 44 -2.50 0.66 0.60
C THR A 44 -2.71 -0.52 -0.35
N GLU A 45 -2.54 -1.75 0.14
CA GLU A 45 -2.83 -2.96 -0.64
C GLU A 45 -4.31 -3.04 -1.01
N ILE A 46 -5.21 -2.71 -0.09
CA ILE A 46 -6.66 -2.65 -0.36
C ILE A 46 -6.98 -1.62 -1.44
N LEU A 47 -6.37 -0.42 -1.37
CA LEU A 47 -6.59 0.63 -2.37
C LEU A 47 -6.18 0.16 -3.78
N ILE A 48 -5.07 -0.56 -3.89
CA ILE A 48 -4.58 -1.08 -5.17
C ILE A 48 -5.45 -2.27 -5.64
N ALA A 49 -5.75 -3.22 -4.75
CA ALA A 49 -6.49 -4.44 -5.08
C ALA A 49 -7.94 -4.15 -5.48
N ARG A 50 -8.57 -3.15 -4.87
CA ARG A 50 -9.99 -2.80 -5.09
C ARG A 50 -10.15 -1.47 -5.83
N TYR A 51 -9.14 -1.06 -6.60
CA TYR A 51 -9.12 0.21 -7.31
C TYR A 51 -10.41 0.49 -8.12
N THR A 52 -10.88 -0.51 -8.86
CA THR A 52 -12.10 -0.39 -9.68
C THR A 52 -13.34 -0.12 -8.85
N GLU A 53 -13.51 -0.83 -7.73
CA GLU A 53 -14.68 -0.71 -6.85
C GLU A 53 -14.70 0.62 -6.08
N LEU A 54 -13.52 1.13 -5.72
CA LEU A 54 -13.36 2.32 -4.89
C LEU A 54 -13.38 3.62 -5.71
N PHE A 55 -12.86 3.62 -6.93
CA PHE A 55 -12.60 4.85 -7.68
C PHE A 55 -13.27 4.93 -9.05
N LEU A 56 -13.75 3.82 -9.62
CA LEU A 56 -14.34 3.80 -10.97
C LEU A 56 -15.84 3.49 -10.97
N LYS A 57 -16.53 3.78 -9.86
CA LYS A 57 -17.96 3.56 -9.66
C LYS A 57 -18.78 4.83 -9.86
#